data_AF-A0A7Y8KZ95-F1
#
_entry.id   AF-A0A7Y8KZ95-F1
#
_cell.length_a   1.000
_cell.length_b   1.000
_cell.length_c   1.000
_cell.angle_alpha   90.00
_cell.angle_beta   90.00
_cell.angle_gamma   90.00
#
_symmetry.space_group_name_H-M   'P 1'
#
loop_
_entity.id
_entity.type
_entity.pdbx_description
1 polymer ?
#
loop_
_entity_poly.entity_id
_entity_poly.type
_entity_poly.pdbx_seq_one_letter_code
_entity_poly.pdbx_strand_id
1 'polypeptide(L)'
;MNTFTEHPPVPKVLQEALKDYPDLIARLEEGLTAVGLRPGMSRAQRTDQLERAFWRLEGDMDSFVEHASDEVAAADAAGDADRTAHARRKLHLLQLHRRDGGEELMKFFAWGQD
;
A
#
# COMPACT_ATOMS: atom_id res chain seq x y z
N MET A 1 -6.92 20.46 4.85
CA MET A 1 -6.21 20.14 6.10
C MET A 1 -6.84 18.91 6.69
N ASN A 2 -6.16 17.76 6.58
CA ASN A 2 -6.65 16.50 7.13
C ASN A 2 -6.65 16.60 8.65
N THR A 3 -7.84 16.53 9.23
CA THR A 3 -8.15 16.84 10.63
C THR A 3 -8.09 15.59 11.51
N PHE A 4 -7.39 14.55 11.07
CA PHE A 4 -7.20 13.29 11.80
C PHE A 4 -6.04 13.44 12.79
N THR A 5 -6.16 12.85 13.97
CA THR A 5 -5.13 12.90 15.02
C THR A 5 -4.15 11.73 14.93
N GLU A 6 -4.58 10.62 14.34
CA GLU A 6 -3.74 9.45 14.11
C GLU A 6 -3.93 8.96 12.68
N HIS A 7 -2.84 8.64 12.01
CA HIS A 7 -2.82 8.11 10.65
C HIS A 7 -2.28 6.67 10.68
N PRO A 8 -2.85 5.76 9.87
CA PRO A 8 -2.27 4.43 9.74
C PRO A 8 -0.87 4.54 9.14
N PRO A 9 0.17 3.96 9.78
CA PRO A 9 1.47 3.86 9.13
C PRO A 9 1.37 2.91 7.94
N VAL A 10 2.31 3.02 6.99
CA VAL A 10 2.47 2.00 5.95
C VAL A 10 2.67 0.65 6.64
N PRO A 11 1.94 -0.41 6.26
CA PRO A 11 2.11 -1.73 6.84
C PRO A 11 3.58 -2.17 6.85
N LYS A 12 4.08 -2.68 7.98
CA LYS A 12 5.49 -3.06 8.12
C LYS A 12 5.90 -4.11 7.10
N VAL A 13 5.00 -5.04 6.81
CA VAL A 13 5.22 -6.07 5.79
C VAL A 13 5.51 -5.45 4.41
N LEU A 14 4.83 -4.36 4.05
CA LEU A 14 5.06 -3.62 2.82
C LEU A 14 6.34 -2.79 2.89
N GLN A 15 6.66 -2.19 4.05
CA GLN A 15 7.93 -1.48 4.23
C GLN A 15 9.14 -2.40 4.06
N GLU A 16 9.10 -3.61 4.64
CA GLU A 16 10.19 -4.58 4.53
C GLU A 16 10.30 -5.15 3.11
N ALA A 17 9.16 -5.45 2.46
CA ALA A 17 9.12 -5.96 1.10
C ALA A 17 9.58 -4.91 0.06
N LEU A 18 9.23 -3.64 0.28
CA LEU A 18 9.53 -2.54 -0.61
C LEU A 18 10.73 -1.70 -0.14
N LYS A 19 11.57 -2.22 0.75
CA LYS A 19 12.74 -1.49 1.29
C LYS A 19 13.72 -1.01 0.21
N ASP A 20 13.82 -1.75 -0.89
CA ASP A 20 14.63 -1.40 -2.08
C ASP A 20 13.91 -0.40 -3.01
N TYR A 21 12.66 -0.04 -2.69
CA TYR A 21 11.78 0.84 -3.47
C TYR A 21 11.17 1.95 -2.59
N PRO A 22 12.00 2.87 -2.04
CA PRO A 22 11.54 3.90 -1.11
C PRO A 22 10.48 4.83 -1.70
N ASP A 23 10.50 5.09 -3.02
CA ASP A 23 9.49 5.89 -3.71
C ASP A 23 8.08 5.31 -3.59
N LEU A 24 7.96 3.98 -3.62
CA LEU A 24 6.66 3.31 -3.46
C LEU A 24 6.16 3.45 -2.02
N ILE A 25 7.05 3.32 -1.04
CA ILE A 25 6.73 3.51 0.37
C ILE A 25 6.23 4.93 0.63
N ALA A 26 6.92 5.94 0.09
CA ALA A 26 6.52 7.34 0.23
C ALA A 26 5.11 7.60 -0.34
N ARG A 27 4.81 7.00 -1.50
CA ARG A 27 3.50 7.15 -2.15
C ARG A 27 2.37 6.44 -1.37
N LEU A 28 2.65 5.26 -0.82
CA LEU A 28 1.73 4.59 0.10
C LEU A 28 1.49 5.42 1.37
N GLU A 29 2.53 6.02 1.92
CA GLU A 29 2.43 6.89 3.11
C GLU A 29 1.60 8.15 2.82
N GLU A 30 1.76 8.77 1.64
CA GLU A 30 0.97 9.91 1.20
C GLU A 30 -0.52 9.54 1.03
N GLY A 31 -0.81 8.36 0.46
CA GLY A 31 -2.17 7.83 0.36
C GLY A 31 -2.81 7.60 1.73
N LEU A 32 -2.04 7.07 2.68
CA LEU A 32 -2.49 6.77 4.04
C LEU A 32 -2.62 8.00 4.93
N THR A 33 -1.86 9.08 4.68
CA THR A 33 -2.05 10.36 5.38
C THR A 33 -3.39 11.03 5.03
N ALA A 34 -4.04 10.62 3.93
CA ALA A 34 -5.38 11.08 3.57
C ALA A 34 -6.50 10.49 4.46
N VAL A 35 -6.23 9.42 5.21
CA VAL A 35 -7.17 8.73 6.10
C VAL A 35 -6.66 8.74 7.54
N GLY A 36 -7.53 8.51 8.52
CA GLY A 36 -7.06 8.42 9.90
C GLY A 36 -8.17 8.29 10.92
N LEU A 37 -7.77 8.29 12.19
CA LEU A 37 -8.63 8.20 13.35
C LEU A 37 -8.70 9.54 14.08
N ARG A 38 -9.84 9.75 14.75
CA ARG A 38 -10.05 10.86 15.69
C ARG A 38 -10.76 10.40 16.95
N PRO A 39 -10.50 11.05 18.09
CA PRO A 39 -11.27 10.81 19.30
C PRO A 39 -12.76 11.07 19.05
N GLY A 40 -13.61 10.19 19.57
CA GLY A 40 -15.07 10.30 19.42
C GLY A 40 -15.65 9.73 18.12
N MET A 41 -14.84 9.11 17.24
CA MET A 41 -15.37 8.43 16.05
C MET A 41 -16.25 7.22 16.42
N SER A 42 -17.46 7.21 15.86
CA SER A 42 -18.37 6.06 15.88
C SER A 42 -17.81 4.89 15.05
N ARG A 43 -18.25 3.65 15.33
CA ARG A 43 -17.81 2.45 14.59
C ARG A 43 -17.95 2.62 13.07
N ALA A 44 -19.09 3.12 12.60
CA ALA A 44 -19.34 3.38 11.17
C ALA A 44 -18.34 4.37 10.55
N GLN A 45 -17.89 5.39 11.31
CA GLN A 45 -16.89 6.35 10.82
C GLN A 45 -15.51 5.70 10.72
N ARG A 46 -15.15 4.82 11.67
CA ARG A 46 -13.90 4.06 11.58
C ARG A 46 -13.92 3.10 10.38
N THR A 47 -15.06 2.47 10.10
CA THR A 47 -15.26 1.63 8.91
C THR A 47 -15.09 2.42 7.62
N ASP A 48 -15.73 3.59 7.47
CA ASP A 48 -15.56 4.43 6.28
C ASP A 48 -14.09 4.82 6.07
N GLN A 49 -13.36 5.14 7.14
CA GLN A 49 -11.93 5.45 7.03
C GLN A 49 -11.08 4.22 6.69
N LEU A 50 -11.41 3.05 7.22
CA LEU A 50 -10.78 1.78 6.85
C LEU A 50 -11.02 1.45 5.38
N GLU A 51 -12.25 1.56 4.89
CA GLU A 51 -12.60 1.30 3.48
C GLU A 51 -11.86 2.26 2.55
N ARG A 52 -11.75 3.54 2.92
CA ARG A 52 -10.92 4.52 2.19
C ARG A 52 -9.44 4.14 2.20
N ALA A 53 -8.92 3.67 3.33
CA ALA A 53 -7.53 3.23 3.45
C ALA A 53 -7.26 2.05 2.53
N PHE A 54 -8.17 1.06 2.51
CA PHE A 54 -8.12 -0.07 1.58
C PHE A 54 -8.18 0.38 0.13
N TRP A 55 -9.12 1.26 -0.23
CA TRP A 55 -9.26 1.72 -1.60
C TRP A 55 -8.00 2.47 -2.09
N ARG A 56 -7.39 3.27 -1.22
CA ARG A 56 -6.10 3.94 -1.49
C ARG A 56 -4.97 2.93 -1.65
N LEU A 57 -4.82 2.04 -0.69
CA LEU A 57 -3.80 1.00 -0.72
C LEU A 57 -3.92 0.15 -2.00
N GLU A 58 -5.13 -0.34 -2.30
CA GLU A 58 -5.36 -1.15 -3.49
C GLU A 58 -5.12 -0.36 -4.78
N GLY A 59 -5.51 0.92 -4.84
CA GLY A 59 -5.27 1.77 -6.01
C GLY A 59 -3.78 2.08 -6.24
N ASP A 60 -3.04 2.40 -5.18
CA ASP A 60 -1.60 2.62 -5.27
C ASP A 60 -0.87 1.34 -5.68
N MET A 61 -1.26 0.20 -5.10
CA MET A 61 -0.70 -1.11 -5.46
C MET A 61 -1.01 -1.51 -6.91
N ASP A 62 -2.23 -1.25 -7.39
CA ASP A 62 -2.61 -1.52 -8.78
C ASP A 62 -1.78 -0.67 -9.75
N SER A 63 -1.62 0.63 -9.44
CA SER A 63 -0.75 1.51 -10.22
C SER A 63 0.72 1.05 -10.22
N PHE A 64 1.22 0.54 -9.10
CA PHE A 64 2.58 0.00 -9.04
C PHE A 64 2.75 -1.28 -9.85
N VAL A 65 1.72 -2.13 -9.86
CA VAL A 65 1.69 -3.35 -10.67
C VAL A 65 1.65 -3.00 -12.16
N GLU A 66 0.84 -2.03 -12.57
CA GLU A 66 0.82 -1.54 -13.94
C GLU A 66 2.19 -1.00 -14.35
N HIS A 67 2.78 -0.11 -13.54
CA HIS A 67 4.08 0.48 -13.82
C HIS A 67 5.19 -0.57 -13.90
N ALA A 68 5.25 -1.50 -12.95
CA ALA A 68 6.24 -2.57 -12.96
C ALA A 68 6.05 -3.53 -14.14
N SER A 69 4.82 -3.74 -14.60
CA SER A 69 4.53 -4.54 -15.79
C SER A 69 5.02 -3.84 -17.06
N ASP A 70 4.84 -2.53 -17.16
CA ASP A 70 5.39 -1.71 -18.23
C ASP A 70 6.93 -1.73 -18.23
N GLU A 71 7.55 -1.60 -17.05
CA GLU A 71 9.01 -1.76 -16.88
C GLU A 71 9.50 -3.12 -17.36
N VAL A 72 8.78 -4.22 -17.05
CA VAL A 72 9.10 -5.56 -17.57
C VAL A 72 9.01 -5.59 -19.09
N ALA A 73 7.94 -5.06 -19.69
CA ALA A 73 7.75 -5.07 -21.13
C ALA A 73 8.84 -4.26 -21.86
N ALA A 74 9.21 -3.10 -21.32
CA ALA A 74 10.27 -2.26 -21.84
C ALA A 74 11.65 -2.93 -21.73
N ALA A 75 11.95 -3.55 -20.58
CA ALA A 75 13.20 -4.26 -20.37
C ALA A 75 13.32 -5.51 -21.25
N ASP A 76 12.23 -6.26 -21.45
CA ASP A 76 12.17 -7.41 -22.34
C ASP A 76 12.40 -7.00 -23.80
N ALA A 77 11.76 -5.92 -24.25
CA ALA A 77 12.00 -5.34 -25.58
C ALA A 77 13.44 -4.84 -25.77
N ALA A 78 14.10 -4.39 -24.70
CA ALA A 78 15.50 -3.98 -24.71
C ALA A 78 16.50 -5.16 -24.58
N GLY A 79 16.01 -6.38 -24.33
CA GLY A 79 16.86 -7.55 -24.07
C GLY A 79 17.60 -7.49 -22.73
N ASP A 80 17.17 -6.65 -21.79
CA ASP A 80 17.81 -6.45 -20.49
C ASP A 80 17.22 -7.42 -19.46
N ALA A 81 17.83 -8.60 -19.36
CA ALA A 81 17.37 -9.67 -18.48
C ALA A 81 17.43 -9.29 -16.98
N ASP A 82 18.36 -8.42 -16.58
CA ASP A 82 18.52 -8.00 -15.19
C ASP A 82 17.37 -7.08 -14.76
N ARG A 83 17.06 -6.08 -15.61
CA ARG A 83 15.90 -5.20 -15.38
C ARG A 83 14.58 -5.96 -15.39
N THR A 84 14.41 -6.93 -16.30
CA THR A 84 13.23 -7.78 -16.33
C THR A 84 13.09 -8.61 -15.05
N ALA A 85 14.17 -9.21 -14.55
CA ALA A 85 14.15 -9.97 -13.31
C ALA A 85 13.82 -9.08 -12.10
N HIS A 86 14.37 -7.86 -12.07
CA HIS A 86 14.10 -6.87 -11.02
C HIS A 86 12.62 -6.48 -10.99
N ALA A 87 12.05 -6.07 -12.11
CA ALA A 87 10.65 -5.64 -12.19
C ALA A 87 9.66 -6.79 -11.93
N ARG A 88 9.99 -8.04 -12.31
CA ARG A 88 9.20 -9.22 -11.91
C ARG A 88 9.23 -9.50 -10.41
N ARG A 89 10.37 -9.32 -9.74
CA ARG A 89 10.45 -9.45 -8.27
C ARG A 89 9.58 -8.40 -7.58
N LYS A 90 9.64 -7.15 -8.05
CA LYS A 90 8.77 -6.05 -7.57
C LYS A 90 7.28 -6.43 -7.67
N LEU A 91 6.84 -6.92 -8.83
CA LEU A 91 5.47 -7.41 -9.04
C LEU A 91 5.06 -8.52 -8.10
N HIS A 92 5.95 -9.49 -7.88
CA HIS A 92 5.69 -10.61 -7.00
C HIS A 92 5.54 -10.19 -5.54
N LEU A 93 6.43 -9.31 -5.06
CA LEU A 93 6.39 -8.77 -3.70
C LEU A 93 5.10 -7.96 -3.45
N LEU A 94 4.71 -7.11 -4.40
CA LEU A 94 3.47 -6.34 -4.32
C LEU A 94 2.25 -7.26 -4.18
N GLN A 95 2.14 -8.30 -5.01
CA GLN A 95 1.00 -9.21 -4.96
C GLN A 95 0.98 -10.07 -3.69
N LEU A 96 2.15 -10.52 -3.22
CA LEU A 96 2.26 -11.37 -2.03
C LEU A 96 1.81 -10.62 -0.78
N HIS A 97 2.30 -9.39 -0.59
CA HIS A 97 2.10 -8.63 0.64
C HIS A 97 0.85 -7.74 0.64
N ARG A 98 0.08 -7.74 -0.46
CA ARG A 98 -1.21 -7.05 -0.59
C ARG A 98 -2.19 -7.42 0.51
N ARG A 99 -2.27 -8.72 0.82
CA ARG A 99 -3.20 -9.25 1.83
C ARG A 99 -2.74 -8.90 3.24
N ASP A 100 -1.45 -9.07 3.53
CA ASP A 100 -0.88 -8.76 4.84
C ASP A 100 -0.98 -7.27 5.18
N GLY A 101 -0.76 -6.40 4.18
CA GLY A 101 -0.92 -4.96 4.36
C GLY A 101 -2.35 -4.55 4.75
N GLY A 102 -3.35 -5.20 4.17
CA GLY A 102 -4.75 -5.03 4.55
C GLY A 102 -5.04 -5.46 5.99
N GLU A 103 -4.39 -6.52 6.47
CA GLU A 103 -4.59 -7.01 7.84
C GLU A 103 -4.05 -6.02 8.90
N GLU A 104 -2.89 -5.41 8.66
CA GLU A 104 -2.36 -4.36 9.54
C GLU A 104 -3.27 -3.12 9.57
N LEU A 105 -3.86 -2.72 8.44
CA LEU A 105 -4.86 -1.65 8.41
C LEU A 105 -6.10 -2.01 9.25
N MET A 106 -6.64 -3.22 9.10
CA MET A 106 -7.78 -3.68 9.91
C MET A 106 -7.47 -3.61 11.42
N LYS A 107 -6.26 -4.00 11.82
CA LYS A 107 -5.79 -3.90 13.22
C LYS A 107 -5.74 -2.44 13.69
N PHE A 108 -5.21 -1.53 12.87
CA PHE A 108 -5.12 -0.10 13.22
C PHE A 108 -6.50 0.52 13.48
N PHE A 109 -7.50 0.21 12.66
CA PHE A 109 -8.86 0.72 12.83
C PHE A 109 -9.69 -0.03 13.89
N ALA A 110 -9.08 -0.95 14.65
CA ALA A 110 -9.72 -1.81 15.64
C ALA A 110 -10.93 -2.58 15.07
N TRP A 111 -10.82 -3.00 13.81
CA TRP A 111 -11.89 -3.72 13.13
C TRP A 111 -11.89 -5.19 13.58
N GLY A 112 -13.00 -5.63 14.20
CA GLY A 112 -13.18 -7.02 14.64
C GLY A 112 -12.57 -7.36 16.01
N GLN A 113 -12.12 -6.38 16.78
CA GLN A 113 -11.79 -6.55 18.20
C GLN A 113 -13.01 -6.11 19.01
N ASP A 114 -13.73 -7.07 19.59
CA ASP A 114 -14.80 -6.88 20.59
C ASP A 114 -14.23 -7.15 21.99
#